data_AF-A0A1H4MI04-F1
#
_entry.id   AF-A0A1H4MI04-F1
#
_cell.length_a   1.000
_cell.length_b   1.000
_cell.length_c   1.000
_cell.angle_alpha   90.00
_cell.angle_beta   90.00
_cell.angle_gamma   90.00
#
_symmetry.space_group_name_H-M   'P 1'
#
loop_
_entity.id
_entity.type
_entity.pdbx_description
1 polymer ?
#
loop_
_entity_poly.entity_id
_entity_poly.type
_entity_poly.pdbx_seq_one_letter_code
_entity_poly.pdbx_strand_id
1 'polypeptide(L)'
;MLVLILIFVVGQKFYELAASYNKSKWSYAIAGALSYYVGAFILGLVLGGILLIFESDFLENASNLVLTLITIPVGVLSCYLFYVFLERKWKKETPDKGKLIDQIGNS
;
A
#
# COMPACT_ATOMS: atom_id res chain seq x y z
N MET A 1 -3.42 -7.76 18.17
CA MET A 1 -2.38 -6.88 18.73
C MET A 1 -1.21 -6.68 17.74
N LEU A 2 -0.58 -7.75 17.22
CA LEU A 2 0.55 -7.63 16.27
C LEU A 2 0.22 -6.84 14.98
N VAL A 3 -0.96 -7.05 14.41
CA VAL A 3 -1.40 -6.33 13.20
C VAL A 3 -1.53 -4.82 13.44
N LEU A 4 -1.91 -4.39 14.64
CA LEU A 4 -2.01 -2.96 14.96
C LEU A 4 -0.63 -2.29 15.01
N ILE A 5 0.38 -2.99 15.53
CA ILE A 5 1.77 -2.52 15.52
C ILE A 5 2.26 -2.38 14.08
N LEU A 6 1.96 -3.36 13.23
CA LEU A 6 2.31 -3.31 11.81
C LEU A 6 1.65 -2.10 11.13
N ILE A 7 0.36 -1.88 11.35
CA ILE A 7 -0.38 -0.74 10.80
C ILE A 7 0.21 0.60 11.29
N PHE A 8 0.61 0.68 12.56
CA PHE A 8 1.26 1.88 13.10
C PHE A 8 2.59 2.19 12.39
N VAL A 9 3.44 1.16 12.21
CA VAL A 9 4.71 1.29 11.48
C VAL A 9 4.49 1.70 10.02
N VAL A 10 3.49 1.09 9.36
CA VAL A 10 3.11 1.45 7.99
C VAL A 10 2.65 2.91 7.94
N GLY A 11 1.73 3.31 8.81
CA GLY A 11 1.23 4.68 8.88
C GLY A 11 2.36 5.70 9.05
N GLN A 12 3.36 5.40 9.89
CA GLN A 12 4.55 6.24 10.05
C GLN A 12 5.35 6.36 8.73
N LYS A 13 5.52 5.27 7.98
CA LYS A 13 6.22 5.31 6.68
C LYS A 13 5.50 6.16 5.64
N PHE A 14 4.17 6.08 5.60
CA PHE A 14 3.37 6.96 4.74
C PHE A 14 3.40 8.43 5.19
N TYR A 15 3.45 8.67 6.51
CA TYR A 15 3.64 10.02 7.06
C TYR A 15 4.96 10.63 6.61
N GLU A 16 6.06 9.88 6.74
CA GLU A 16 7.41 10.29 6.31
C GLU A 16 7.46 10.57 4.80
N LEU A 17 6.88 9.68 3.98
CA LEU A 17 6.79 9.86 2.53
C LEU A 17 5.99 11.11 2.17
N ALA A 18 4.82 11.33 2.79
CA ALA A 18 4.03 12.53 2.53
C ALA A 18 4.79 13.81 2.94
N ALA A 19 5.53 13.76 4.05
CA ALA A 19 6.36 14.87 4.47
C ALA A 19 7.48 15.20 3.46
N SER A 20 8.15 14.20 2.88
CA SER A 20 9.24 14.43 1.92
C SER A 20 8.78 15.06 0.61
N TYR A 21 7.52 14.82 0.22
CA TYR A 21 6.91 15.37 -1.00
C TYR A 21 5.98 16.57 -0.74
N ASN A 22 6.07 17.18 0.46
CA ASN A 22 5.24 18.32 0.88
C ASN A 22 3.72 18.10 0.71
N LYS A 23 3.26 16.87 0.97
CA LYS A 23 1.84 16.47 0.96
C LYS A 23 1.28 16.43 2.40
N SER A 24 -0.04 16.33 2.54
CA SER A 24 -0.72 16.29 3.85
C SER A 24 -0.42 15.01 4.64
N LYS A 25 0.46 15.12 5.64
CA LYS A 25 1.04 13.99 6.38
C LYS A 25 0.00 13.07 7.03
N TRP A 26 -0.98 13.65 7.73
CA TRP A 26 -2.02 12.90 8.44
C TRP A 26 -2.95 12.14 7.50
N SER A 27 -3.35 12.76 6.39
CA SER A 27 -4.24 12.11 5.42
C SER A 27 -3.60 10.84 4.82
N TYR A 28 -2.30 10.89 4.52
CA TYR A 28 -1.59 9.75 3.95
C TYR A 28 -1.18 8.72 4.99
N ALA A 29 -0.93 9.11 6.24
CA ALA A 29 -0.74 8.16 7.34
C ALA A 29 -1.99 7.28 7.53
N ILE A 30 -3.18 7.91 7.54
CA ILE A 30 -4.47 7.20 7.63
C ILE A 30 -4.71 6.37 6.36
N ALA A 31 -4.42 6.91 5.17
CA ALA A 31 -4.56 6.17 3.92
C ALA A 31 -3.66 4.93 3.88
N GLY A 32 -2.42 5.03 4.39
CA GLY A 32 -1.51 3.91 4.53
C GLY A 32 -2.08 2.83 5.47
N ALA A 33 -2.63 3.22 6.61
CA ALA A 33 -3.30 2.29 7.53
C ALA A 33 -4.53 1.62 6.87
N LEU A 34 -5.35 2.38 6.14
CA LEU A 34 -6.49 1.85 5.40
C LEU A 34 -6.07 0.89 4.28
N SER A 35 -4.92 1.14 3.63
CA SER A 35 -4.46 0.33 2.49
C SER A 35 -4.23 -1.14 2.84
N TYR A 36 -3.95 -1.47 4.11
CA TYR A 36 -3.88 -2.83 4.61
C TYR A 36 -5.24 -3.55 4.48
N TYR A 37 -6.30 -2.91 4.96
CA TYR A 37 -7.66 -3.46 4.93
C TYR A 37 -8.25 -3.47 3.52
N VAL A 38 -7.98 -2.43 2.74
CA VAL A 38 -8.37 -2.39 1.32
C VAL A 38 -7.70 -3.53 0.56
N GLY A 39 -6.43 -3.82 0.84
CA GLY A 39 -5.72 -4.95 0.26
C GLY A 39 -6.36 -6.31 0.59
N ALA A 40 -6.68 -6.53 1.86
CA ALA A 40 -7.37 -7.74 2.29
C ALA A 40 -8.77 -7.88 1.64
N PHE A 41 -9.50 -6.77 1.51
CA PHE A 41 -10.80 -6.76 0.84
C PHE A 41 -10.70 -7.10 -0.64
N ILE A 42 -9.75 -6.47 -1.37
CA ILE A 42 -9.49 -6.78 -2.79
C ILE A 42 -9.08 -8.23 -2.95
N LEU A 43 -8.20 -8.75 -2.09
CA LEU A 43 -7.81 -10.16 -2.11
C LEU A 43 -9.02 -11.07 -1.93
N GLY A 44 -9.92 -10.77 -0.98
CA GLY A 44 -11.13 -11.55 -0.77
C GLY A 44 -12.02 -11.60 -2.01
N LEU A 45 -12.21 -10.47 -2.70
CA LEU A 45 -12.96 -10.41 -3.95
C LEU A 45 -12.29 -11.21 -5.07
N VAL A 46 -10.97 -11.06 -5.24
CA VAL A 46 -10.20 -11.77 -6.28
C VAL A 46 -10.19 -13.27 -6.01
N LEU A 47 -9.92 -13.68 -4.78
CA LEU A 47 -9.88 -15.09 -4.37
C LEU A 47 -11.27 -15.72 -4.51
N GLY A 48 -12.33 -15.05 -4.04
CA GLY A 48 -13.71 -15.53 -4.19
C GLY A 48 -14.11 -15.70 -5.65
N GLY A 49 -13.76 -14.74 -6.52
CA GLY A 49 -14.00 -14.85 -7.96
C GLY A 49 -13.25 -16.01 -8.61
N ILE A 50 -11.97 -16.20 -8.26
CA ILE A 50 -11.17 -17.34 -8.75
C ILE A 50 -11.80 -18.66 -8.31
N LEU A 51 -12.11 -18.81 -7.03
CA LEU A 51 -12.66 -20.06 -6.49
C LEU A 51 -14.01 -20.42 -7.10
N LEU A 52 -14.85 -19.42 -7.41
CA LEU A 52 -16.10 -19.62 -8.12
C LEU A 52 -15.88 -20.15 -9.54
N ILE A 53 -14.87 -19.65 -10.26
CA ILE A 53 -14.54 -20.10 -11.63
C ILE A 53 -14.01 -21.54 -11.63
N PHE A 54 -13.26 -21.92 -10.59
CA PHE A 54 -12.67 -23.26 -10.46
C PHE A 54 -13.53 -24.24 -9.66
N GLU A 55 -14.76 -23.86 -9.29
CA GLU A 55 -15.67 -24.66 -8.45
C GLU A 55 -14.97 -25.24 -7.20
N SER A 56 -14.15 -24.41 -6.55
CA SER A 56 -13.30 -24.84 -5.45
C SER A 56 -13.87 -24.43 -4.09
N ASP A 57 -14.06 -25.43 -3.23
CA ASP A 57 -14.52 -25.23 -1.84
C ASP A 57 -13.38 -24.84 -0.88
N PHE A 58 -12.33 -24.19 -1.39
CA PHE A 58 -11.16 -23.83 -0.58
C PHE A 58 -11.53 -22.95 0.62
N LEU A 59 -12.45 -21.99 0.46
CA LEU A 59 -12.87 -21.12 1.57
C LEU A 59 -13.60 -21.87 2.68
N GLU A 60 -14.28 -22.96 2.35
CA GLU A 60 -15.05 -23.78 3.29
C GLU A 60 -14.15 -24.79 4.01
N ASN A 61 -13.14 -25.31 3.31
CA ASN A 61 -12.24 -26.33 3.83
C ASN A 61 -10.95 -25.76 4.46
N ALA A 62 -10.55 -24.55 4.09
CA ALA A 62 -9.34 -23.93 4.64
C ALA A 62 -9.54 -23.57 6.11
N SER A 63 -8.57 -23.94 6.93
CA SER A 63 -8.58 -23.51 8.33
C SER A 63 -8.37 -22.00 8.44
N ASN A 64 -8.93 -21.40 9.50
CA ASN A 64 -8.73 -19.99 9.84
C ASN A 64 -7.24 -19.61 9.92
N LEU A 65 -6.36 -20.55 10.31
CA LEU A 65 -4.92 -20.34 10.34
C LEU A 65 -4.34 -20.13 8.93
N VAL A 66 -4.73 -20.95 7.97
CA VAL A 66 -4.25 -20.85 6.57
C VAL A 66 -4.71 -19.53 5.95
N LEU A 67 -5.99 -19.17 6.12
CA LEU A 67 -6.54 -17.92 5.61
C LEU A 67 -5.85 -16.70 6.24
N THR A 68 -5.60 -16.72 7.55
CA THR A 68 -4.88 -15.66 8.25
C THR A 68 -3.43 -15.55 7.76
N LEU A 69 -2.75 -16.68 7.58
CA LEU A 69 -1.37 -16.73 7.12
C LEU A 69 -1.20 -16.21 5.70
N ILE A 70 -2.21 -16.35 4.84
CA ILE A 70 -2.23 -15.76 3.49
C ILE A 70 -2.56 -14.27 3.56
N THR A 71 -3.52 -13.88 4.39
CA THR A 71 -4.03 -12.49 4.41
C THR A 71 -3.00 -11.50 4.97
N ILE A 72 -2.20 -11.89 5.96
CA ILE A 72 -1.14 -11.03 6.53
C ILE A 72 -0.12 -10.56 5.49
N PRO A 73 0.61 -11.45 4.78
CA PRO A 73 1.61 -11.02 3.80
C PRO A 73 0.98 -10.28 2.64
N VAL A 74 -0.25 -10.61 2.24
CA VAL A 74 -0.96 -9.85 1.20
C VAL A 74 -1.32 -8.44 1.67
N GLY A 75 -1.77 -8.27 2.92
CA GLY A 75 -2.03 -6.95 3.50
C GLY A 75 -0.76 -6.09 3.53
N VAL A 76 0.38 -6.68 3.92
CA VAL A 76 1.70 -6.01 3.88
C VAL A 76 2.09 -5.66 2.45
N LEU A 77 1.91 -6.58 1.51
CA LEU A 77 2.20 -6.36 0.10
C LEU A 77 1.34 -5.23 -0.49
N SER A 78 0.06 -5.16 -0.12
CA SER A 78 -0.84 -4.06 -0.50
C SER A 78 -0.30 -2.71 -0.01
N CYS A 79 0.10 -2.62 1.25
CA CYS A 79 0.71 -1.41 1.80
C CYS A 79 1.98 -1.02 1.02
N TYR A 80 2.83 -1.99 0.71
CA TYR A 80 4.06 -1.76 -0.06
C TYR A 80 3.75 -1.28 -1.49
N LEU A 81 2.82 -1.93 -2.19
CA LEU A 81 2.40 -1.53 -3.53
C LEU A 81 1.84 -0.11 -3.54
N PHE A 82 1.00 0.24 -2.55
CA PHE A 82 0.45 1.57 -2.43
C PHE A 82 1.53 2.62 -2.12
N TYR A 83 2.49 2.29 -1.26
CA TYR A 83 3.64 3.15 -0.95
C TYR A 83 4.46 3.46 -2.20
N VAL A 84 4.87 2.42 -2.94
CA VAL A 84 5.67 2.55 -4.16
C VAL A 84 4.90 3.31 -5.24
N PHE A 85 3.58 3.10 -5.33
CA PHE A 85 2.72 3.84 -6.25
C PHE A 85 2.74 5.35 -5.96
N LEU A 86 2.55 5.75 -4.70
CA LEU A 86 2.58 7.15 -4.29
C LEU A 86 3.97 7.77 -4.49
N GLU A 87 5.03 7.07 -4.08
CA GLU A 87 6.41 7.53 -4.26
C GLU A 87 6.71 7.79 -5.74
N ARG A 88 6.40 6.83 -6.62
CA ARG A 88 6.61 6.98 -8.06
C ARG A 88 5.79 8.12 -8.65
N LYS A 89 4.55 8.29 -8.19
CA LYS A 89 3.67 9.37 -8.64
C LYS A 89 4.25 10.74 -8.24
N TRP A 90 4.61 10.92 -6.97
CA TRP A 90 5.11 12.21 -6.47
C TRP A 90 6.52 12.52 -6.96
N LYS A 91 7.36 11.51 -7.18
CA LYS A 91 8.65 11.70 -7.85
C LYS A 91 8.52 12.24 -9.26
N LYS A 92 7.46 11.87 -10.00
CA LYS A 92 7.16 12.43 -11.32
C LYS A 92 6.56 13.84 -11.25
N GLU A 93 5.77 14.13 -10.22
CA GLU A 93 5.16 15.45 -10.00
C GLU A 93 6.14 16.49 -9.45
N THR A 94 7.23 16.06 -8.82
CA THR A 94 8.22 16.96 -8.23
C THR A 94 9.28 17.26 -9.29
N PRO A 95 9.32 18.47 -9.87
CA PRO A 95 10.33 18.82 -10.85
C PRO A 95 11.72 18.71 -10.22
N ASP A 96 12.61 18.05 -10.94
CA ASP A 96 14.00 17.89 -10.54
C ASP A 96 14.66 19.28 -10.47
N LYS A 97 14.90 19.76 -9.24
CA LYS A 97 15.49 21.08 -9.02
C LYS A 97 16.84 21.20 -9.71
N GLY A 98 17.59 20.10 -9.93
CA GLY A 98 18.85 20.12 -10.66
C GLY A 98 18.70 20.59 -12.11
N LYS A 99 17.67 20.13 -12.82
CA LYS A 99 17.43 20.50 -14.23
C LYS A 99 16.96 21.95 -14.42
N LEU A 100 16.30 22.52 -13.41
CA LEU A 100 15.85 23.91 -13.44
C LEU A 100 17.04 24.88 -13.31
N ILE A 101 18.07 24.53 -12.53
CA ILE A 101 19.25 25.39 -12.33
C ILE A 101 20.12 25.38 -13.59
N ASP A 102 20.28 24.22 -14.25
CA ASP A 102 21.02 24.10 -15.51
C ASP A 102 20.35 24.85 -16.68
N GLN A 103 19.03 25.00 -16.66
CA GLN A 103 18.31 25.81 -17.66
C GLN A 103 18.50 27.32 -17.48
N ILE A 104 18.65 27.79 -16.24
CA ILE A 104 18.84 29.22 -15.94
C ILE A 104 20.28 29.67 -16.24
N GLY A 105 21.27 28.79 -16.07
CA GLY A 105 22.68 29.09 -16.37
C GLY A 105 23.04 29.10 -17.86
N ASN A 106 22.13 28.69 -18.74
CA ASN A 106 22.36 28.55 -20.18
C ASN A 106 21.47 29.47 -21.03
N SER A 107 21.02 30.61 -20.48
CA SER A 107 20.31 31.68 -21.21
C SER A 107 21.05 33.00 -21.14
#